data_AF-A0AA36E1Z4-F1
#
_entry.id   AF-A0AA36E1Z4-F1
#
_cell.length_a   1.000
_cell.length_b   1.000
_cell.length_c   1.000
_cell.angle_alpha   90.00
_cell.angle_beta   90.00
_cell.angle_gamma   90.00
#
_symmetry.space_group_name_H-M   'P 1'
#
loop_
_entity.id
_entity.type
_entity.pdbx_description
1 polymer ?
#
loop_
_entity_poly.entity_id
_entity_poly.type
_entity_poly.pdbx_seq_one_letter_code
_entity_poly.pdbx_strand_id
1 'polypeptide(L)'
;MYKLERHKHCKISDRLNDGRCNWNWKEIPTTTEQLRELHMLTNGVNTFQLVAQSDRWVCNLSSDGLFYVNVLRTQIDWRNMMPREVSIKWTHEVPVKINCFIWRAKFDRLPTAHALTRRGIQLMSALCPYCELEEQDTTHALFQCPLASKVWEYVGHWCNIPHLHFQSAEEMVKYLGVIGSLKNKEQHHPD
;
A
#
# COMPACT_ATOMS: atom_id res chain seq x y z
N MET A 1 25.04 -2.52 -3.56
CA MET A 1 26.31 -2.80 -4.27
C MET A 1 27.01 -1.57 -4.85
N TYR A 2 26.32 -0.68 -5.59
CA TYR A 2 26.93 0.52 -6.21
C TYR A 2 27.76 1.40 -5.24
N LYS A 3 27.31 1.56 -3.99
CA LYS A 3 28.04 2.34 -2.96
C LYS A 3 29.45 1.81 -2.70
N LEU A 4 29.64 0.49 -2.75
CA LEU A 4 30.90 -0.19 -2.49
C LEU A 4 31.88 -0.11 -3.68
N GLU A 5 31.39 0.08 -4.90
CA GLU A 5 32.25 0.16 -6.09
C GLU A 5 33.21 1.37 -6.06
N ARG A 6 34.48 1.14 -6.41
CA ARG A 6 35.49 2.19 -6.49
C ARG A 6 35.26 3.10 -7.69
N HIS A 7 34.93 2.53 -8.85
CA HIS A 7 34.69 3.27 -10.09
C HIS A 7 33.20 3.34 -10.41
N LYS A 8 32.57 4.47 -10.07
CA LYS A 8 31.12 4.65 -10.21
C LYS A 8 30.58 4.54 -11.64
N HIS A 9 31.44 4.73 -12.64
CA HIS A 9 31.08 4.63 -14.06
C HIS A 9 31.54 3.34 -14.72
N CYS A 10 31.95 2.31 -13.95
CA CYS A 10 32.30 1.03 -14.53
C CYS A 10 31.08 0.34 -15.15
N LYS A 11 31.29 -0.37 -16.25
CA LYS A 11 30.30 -1.21 -16.89
C LYS A 11 30.38 -2.64 -16.34
N ILE A 12 29.29 -3.40 -16.49
CA ILE A 12 29.28 -4.83 -16.15
C ILE A 12 30.32 -5.59 -16.99
N SER A 13 30.51 -5.20 -18.25
CA SER A 13 31.56 -5.72 -19.13
C SER A 13 32.98 -5.56 -18.56
N ASP A 14 33.22 -4.56 -17.70
CA ASP A 14 34.54 -4.30 -17.10
C ASP A 14 34.79 -5.17 -15.87
N ARG A 15 33.77 -5.91 -15.41
CA ARG A 15 33.78 -6.71 -14.18
C ARG A 15 33.46 -8.18 -14.45
N LEU A 16 32.90 -8.52 -15.59
CA LEU A 16 32.57 -9.90 -15.96
C LEU A 16 33.62 -10.46 -16.92
N ASN A 17 34.48 -11.35 -16.42
CA ASN A 17 35.49 -12.04 -17.21
C ASN A 17 35.21 -13.54 -17.19
N ASP A 18 34.97 -14.13 -18.36
CA ASP A 18 34.82 -15.59 -18.55
C ASP A 18 33.81 -16.23 -17.57
N GLY A 19 32.64 -15.58 -17.40
CA GLY A 19 31.57 -16.00 -16.50
C GLY A 19 31.85 -15.78 -15.00
N ARG A 20 33.00 -15.20 -14.63
CA ARG A 20 33.34 -14.84 -13.25
C ARG A 20 33.30 -13.33 -13.06
N CYS A 21 32.61 -12.90 -12.01
CA CYS A 21 32.57 -11.49 -11.62
C CYS A 21 33.80 -11.11 -10.79
N ASN A 22 34.65 -10.24 -11.32
CA ASN A 22 35.77 -9.63 -10.63
C ASN A 22 35.41 -8.20 -10.19
N TRP A 23 34.83 -8.08 -9.01
CA TRP A 23 34.36 -6.80 -8.46
C TRP A 23 35.50 -5.95 -7.90
N ASN A 24 35.45 -4.63 -8.09
CA ASN A 24 36.47 -3.70 -7.60
C ASN A 24 35.91 -2.79 -6.49
N TRP A 25 35.65 -3.38 -5.32
CA TRP A 25 35.02 -2.67 -4.22
C TRP A 25 36.03 -2.01 -3.26
N LYS A 26 35.59 -0.95 -2.60
CA LYS A 26 36.32 -0.27 -1.52
C LYS A 26 36.50 -1.20 -0.33
N GLU A 27 35.44 -1.94 -0.01
CA GLU A 27 35.32 -2.84 1.13
C GLU A 27 34.52 -4.09 0.71
N ILE A 28 34.77 -5.21 1.39
CA ILE A 28 34.05 -6.47 1.17
C ILE A 28 32.68 -6.37 1.86
N PRO A 29 31.57 -6.82 1.24
CA PRO A 29 30.26 -6.74 1.84
C PRO A 29 30.16 -7.75 3.00
N THR A 30 29.85 -7.25 4.19
CA THR A 30 29.83 -8.05 5.43
C THR A 30 28.45 -8.11 6.08
N THR A 31 27.58 -7.14 5.79
CA THR A 31 26.23 -7.11 6.37
C THR A 31 25.27 -8.04 5.61
N THR A 32 24.27 -8.57 6.31
CA THR A 32 23.27 -9.50 5.75
C THR A 32 22.57 -8.91 4.51
N GLU A 33 22.21 -7.63 4.53
CA GLU A 33 21.55 -6.99 3.39
C GLU A 33 22.49 -6.85 2.20
N GLN A 34 23.75 -6.48 2.42
CA GLN A 34 24.72 -6.41 1.32
C GLN A 34 25.01 -7.80 0.72
N LEU A 35 25.07 -8.84 1.55
CA LEU A 35 25.23 -10.22 1.07
C LEU A 35 24.00 -10.68 0.26
N ARG A 36 22.79 -10.29 0.67
CA ARG A 36 21.55 -10.54 -0.08
C ARG A 36 21.57 -9.83 -1.44
N GLU A 37 21.93 -8.55 -1.47
CA GLU A 37 22.08 -7.80 -2.71
C GLU A 37 23.13 -8.43 -3.65
N LEU A 38 24.28 -8.86 -3.10
CA LEU A 38 25.32 -9.54 -3.87
C LEU A 38 24.83 -10.86 -4.47
N HIS A 39 24.10 -11.66 -3.70
CA HIS A 39 23.55 -12.91 -4.20
C HIS A 39 22.57 -12.67 -5.37
N MET A 40 21.68 -11.67 -5.24
CA MET A 40 20.77 -11.28 -6.33
C MET A 40 21.53 -10.80 -7.58
N LEU A 41 22.55 -9.97 -7.39
CA LEU A 41 23.39 -9.45 -8.48
C LEU A 41 24.11 -10.58 -9.21
N THR A 42 24.75 -11.49 -8.45
CA THR A 42 25.51 -12.62 -9.01
C THR A 42 24.61 -13.54 -9.82
N ASN A 43 23.40 -13.84 -9.33
CA ASN A 43 22.44 -14.66 -10.08
C ASN A 43 21.98 -13.98 -11.37
N GLY A 44 21.74 -12.66 -11.33
CA GLY A 44 21.38 -11.89 -12.52
C GLY A 44 22.49 -11.84 -13.57
N VAL A 45 23.75 -11.71 -13.14
CA VAL A 45 24.90 -11.62 -14.06
C VAL A 45 25.29 -12.99 -14.62
N ASN A 46 25.25 -14.05 -13.82
CA ASN A 46 25.60 -15.41 -14.27
C ASN A 46 24.65 -15.94 -15.36
N THR A 47 23.42 -15.44 -15.43
CA THR A 47 22.43 -15.80 -16.45
C THR A 47 22.55 -14.95 -17.72
N PHE A 48 23.42 -13.94 -17.72
CA PHE A 48 23.54 -12.97 -18.81
C PHE A 48 24.75 -13.28 -19.69
N GLN A 49 24.53 -13.30 -21.01
CA GLN A 49 25.61 -13.35 -21.99
C GLN A 49 25.86 -11.94 -22.54
N LEU A 50 27.08 -11.44 -22.35
CA LEU A 50 27.48 -10.16 -22.93
C LEU A 50 27.51 -10.26 -24.45
N VAL A 51 26.70 -9.44 -25.10
CA VAL A 51 26.69 -9.29 -26.55
C VAL A 51 27.38 -7.96 -26.88
N ALA A 52 28.21 -7.93 -27.91
CA ALA A 52 28.84 -6.71 -28.42
C ALA A 52 27.84 -5.82 -29.18
N GLN A 53 26.79 -5.39 -28.50
CA GLN A 53 25.76 -4.47 -28.98
C GLN A 53 25.64 -3.29 -28.00
N SER A 54 25.13 -2.16 -28.49
CA SER A 54 24.80 -1.03 -27.62
C SER A 54 23.67 -1.41 -26.65
N ASP A 55 23.75 -0.88 -25.43
CA ASP A 55 22.71 -1.08 -24.42
C ASP A 55 21.35 -0.58 -24.93
N ARG A 56 20.30 -1.36 -24.69
CA ARG A 56 18.92 -0.98 -25.00
C ARG A 56 18.04 -1.15 -23.78
N TRP A 57 17.12 -0.23 -23.58
CA TRP A 57 16.05 -0.39 -22.60
C TRP A 57 15.05 -1.43 -23.11
N VAL A 58 14.83 -2.49 -22.33
CA VAL A 58 13.82 -3.50 -22.62
C VAL A 58 12.72 -3.38 -21.58
N CYS A 59 11.49 -3.23 -22.05
CA CYS A 59 10.31 -3.19 -21.21
C CYS A 59 9.60 -4.56 -21.25
N ASN A 60 9.58 -5.27 -20.13
CA ASN A 60 8.91 -6.57 -20.01
C ASN A 60 7.36 -6.48 -19.98
N LEU A 61 6.78 -5.31 -20.31
CA LEU A 61 5.34 -5.14 -20.39
C LEU A 61 4.77 -5.58 -21.75
N SER A 62 5.60 -5.59 -22.79
CA SER A 62 5.22 -5.97 -24.16
C SER A 62 6.11 -7.09 -24.68
N SER A 63 5.59 -7.92 -25.57
CA SER A 63 6.31 -9.07 -26.14
C SER A 63 7.46 -8.66 -27.07
N ASP A 64 7.39 -7.46 -27.64
CA ASP A 64 8.45 -6.88 -28.47
C ASP A 64 9.54 -6.15 -27.65
N GLY A 65 9.38 -6.08 -26.33
CA GLY A 65 10.32 -5.40 -25.43
C GLY A 65 10.29 -3.88 -25.49
N LEU A 66 9.34 -3.27 -26.21
CA LEU A 66 9.19 -1.82 -26.32
C LEU A 66 8.23 -1.27 -25.24
N PHE A 67 8.43 0.00 -24.89
CA PHE A 67 7.56 0.70 -23.94
C PHE A 67 6.37 1.34 -24.67
N TYR A 68 5.17 1.00 -24.23
CA TYR A 68 3.94 1.65 -24.71
C TYR A 68 3.09 2.13 -23.54
N VAL A 69 2.68 3.39 -23.61
CA VAL A 69 1.85 4.03 -22.57
C VAL A 69 0.51 3.32 -22.39
N ASN A 70 -0.11 2.85 -23.48
CA ASN A 70 -1.38 2.12 -23.43
C ASN A 70 -1.25 0.77 -22.71
N VAL A 71 -0.17 0.02 -22.92
CA VAL A 71 0.09 -1.27 -22.24
C VAL A 71 0.38 -1.05 -20.76
N LEU A 72 1.17 -0.03 -20.41
CA LEU A 72 1.36 0.35 -19.00
C LEU A 72 0.02 0.75 -18.38
N ARG A 73 -0.78 1.55 -19.09
CA ARG A 73 -2.07 2.02 -18.60
C ARG A 73 -3.04 0.88 -18.36
N THR A 74 -3.16 -0.07 -19.29
CA THR A 74 -4.03 -1.25 -19.11
C THR A 74 -3.56 -2.13 -17.96
N GLN A 75 -2.25 -2.29 -17.75
CA GLN A 75 -1.71 -3.01 -16.58
C GLN A 75 -2.01 -2.30 -15.25
N ILE A 76 -1.86 -0.97 -15.20
CA ILE A 76 -2.24 -0.16 -14.03
C ILE A 76 -3.73 -0.26 -13.77
N ASP A 77 -4.53 -0.12 -14.82
CA ASP A 77 -5.99 -0.21 -14.73
C ASP A 77 -6.38 -1.60 -14.27
N TRP A 78 -5.83 -2.69 -14.82
CA TRP A 78 -6.10 -4.06 -14.36
C TRP A 78 -5.74 -4.26 -12.88
N ARG A 79 -4.57 -3.75 -12.45
CA ARG A 79 -4.18 -3.78 -11.04
C ARG A 79 -5.13 -2.98 -10.13
N ASN A 80 -5.73 -1.92 -10.66
CA ASN A 80 -6.68 -1.08 -9.95
C ASN A 80 -8.15 -1.53 -10.10
N MET A 81 -8.46 -2.32 -11.15
CA MET A 81 -9.78 -2.80 -11.58
C MET A 81 -10.04 -4.25 -11.19
N MET A 82 -9.17 -4.88 -10.39
CA MET A 82 -9.60 -6.04 -9.60
C MET A 82 -10.90 -5.65 -8.88
N PRO A 83 -12.04 -6.29 -9.20
CA PRO A 83 -13.34 -5.79 -8.78
C PRO A 83 -13.45 -5.93 -7.27
N ARG A 84 -13.26 -4.82 -6.55
CA ARG A 84 -14.04 -4.55 -5.35
C ARG A 84 -15.07 -3.50 -5.73
N GLU A 85 -16.02 -3.89 -6.57
CA GLU A 85 -17.31 -3.22 -6.62
C GLU A 85 -18.02 -3.43 -5.28
N VAL A 86 -17.55 -2.69 -4.28
CA VAL A 86 -18.37 -2.35 -3.13
C VAL A 86 -18.46 -0.84 -3.16
N SER A 87 -19.20 -0.33 -4.15
CA SER A 87 -19.48 1.10 -4.27
C SER A 87 -19.98 1.60 -2.92
N ILE A 88 -19.29 2.58 -2.37
CA ILE A 88 -19.82 3.32 -1.22
C ILE A 88 -20.82 4.29 -1.81
N LYS A 89 -22.07 4.22 -1.36
CA LYS A 89 -23.03 5.28 -1.64
C LYS A 89 -22.60 6.51 -0.85
N TRP A 90 -22.16 7.53 -1.55
CA TRP A 90 -21.86 8.81 -0.93
C TRP A 90 -23.16 9.42 -0.42
N THR A 91 -23.11 9.97 0.78
CA THR A 91 -24.26 10.66 1.37
C THR A 91 -24.01 12.15 1.39
N HIS A 92 -25.03 12.94 1.05
CA HIS A 92 -24.96 14.41 1.12
C HIS A 92 -25.04 14.92 2.58
N GLU A 93 -25.45 14.06 3.51
CA GLU A 93 -25.62 14.34 4.94
C GLU A 93 -24.28 14.57 5.66
N VAL A 94 -23.15 14.23 5.02
CA VAL A 94 -21.82 14.44 5.59
C VAL A 94 -20.94 15.23 4.62
N PRO A 95 -20.01 16.06 5.14
CA PRO A 95 -19.06 16.77 4.30
C PRO A 95 -18.26 15.82 3.40
N VAL A 96 -17.91 16.28 2.19
CA VAL A 96 -17.13 15.50 1.19
C VAL A 96 -15.88 14.84 1.78
N LYS A 97 -15.15 15.56 2.66
CA LYS A 97 -13.97 15.03 3.35
C LYS A 97 -14.27 13.76 4.16
N ILE A 98 -15.46 13.64 4.74
CA ILE A 98 -15.90 12.48 5.50
C ILE A 98 -16.20 11.31 4.55
N ASN A 99 -16.92 11.54 3.46
CA ASN A 99 -17.12 10.51 2.43
C ASN A 99 -15.77 9.98 1.89
N CYS A 100 -14.81 10.86 1.62
CA CYS A 100 -13.46 10.48 1.23
C CYS A 100 -12.75 9.66 2.31
N PHE A 101 -12.88 10.04 3.58
CA PHE A 101 -12.30 9.30 4.70
C PHE A 101 -12.87 7.88 4.80
N ILE A 102 -14.19 7.74 4.76
CA ILE A 102 -14.90 6.46 4.78
C ILE A 102 -14.46 5.59 3.59
N TRP A 103 -14.35 6.19 2.41
CA TRP A 103 -13.84 5.50 1.23
C TRP A 103 -12.42 4.99 1.42
N ARG A 104 -11.52 5.82 1.93
CA ARG A 104 -10.16 5.38 2.24
C ARG A 104 -10.16 4.28 3.31
N ALA A 105 -11.04 4.37 4.30
CA ALA A 105 -11.10 3.42 5.38
C ALA A 105 -11.51 2.03 4.88
N LYS A 106 -12.59 1.96 4.11
CA LYS A 106 -13.13 0.72 3.53
C LYS A 106 -12.12 -0.04 2.66
N PHE A 107 -11.31 0.69 1.90
CA PHE A 107 -10.33 0.09 0.99
C PHE A 107 -8.94 -0.09 1.60
N ASP A 108 -8.80 0.05 2.93
CA ASP A 108 -7.53 -0.02 3.65
C ASP A 108 -6.45 0.89 3.05
N ARG A 109 -6.86 2.14 2.75
CA ARG A 109 -6.02 3.20 2.14
C ARG A 109 -5.65 4.29 3.15
N LEU A 110 -5.85 4.05 4.44
CA LEU A 110 -5.31 4.87 5.51
C LEU A 110 -3.85 4.49 5.80
N PRO A 111 -3.04 5.40 6.38
CA PRO A 111 -1.64 5.12 6.69
C PRO A 111 -1.52 4.30 7.99
N THR A 112 -2.02 3.08 7.98
CA THR A 112 -1.92 2.14 9.10
C THR A 112 -0.59 1.37 9.04
N ALA A 113 -0.12 0.80 10.15
CA ALA A 113 1.12 0.02 10.15
C ALA A 113 1.08 -1.10 9.09
N HIS A 114 -0.05 -1.81 9.01
CA HIS A 114 -0.26 -2.84 7.99
C HIS A 114 -0.16 -2.27 6.55
N ALA A 115 -0.83 -1.15 6.27
CA ALA A 115 -0.83 -0.54 4.93
C ALA A 115 0.55 0.05 4.55
N LEU A 116 1.32 0.55 5.51
CA LEU A 116 2.67 1.07 5.30
C LEU A 116 3.67 -0.06 5.00
N THR A 117 3.62 -1.15 5.78
CA THR A 117 4.44 -2.35 5.54
C THR A 117 4.18 -2.93 4.15
N ARG A 118 2.91 -3.02 3.73
CA ARG A 118 2.53 -3.45 2.37
C ARG A 118 3.07 -2.56 1.25
N ARG A 119 3.39 -1.29 1.55
CA ARG A 119 4.01 -0.33 0.62
C ARG A 119 5.55 -0.36 0.67
N GLY A 120 6.14 -1.29 1.41
CA GLY A 120 7.58 -1.43 1.54
C GLY A 120 8.23 -0.45 2.51
N ILE A 121 7.43 0.23 3.35
CA ILE A 121 7.96 1.06 4.44
C ILE A 121 8.26 0.13 5.61
N GLN A 122 9.53 0.07 6.01
CA GLN A 122 9.96 -0.78 7.11
C GLN A 122 9.64 -0.14 8.45
N LEU A 123 8.81 -0.83 9.24
CA LEU A 123 8.42 -0.44 10.59
C LEU A 123 9.06 -1.36 11.61
N MET A 124 9.25 -0.88 12.85
CA MET A 124 9.78 -1.69 13.94
C MET A 124 8.78 -2.76 14.41
N SER A 125 7.48 -2.48 14.30
CA SER A 125 6.39 -3.39 14.64
C SER A 125 5.17 -3.11 13.77
N ALA A 126 4.41 -4.16 13.46
CA ALA A 126 3.10 -4.05 12.81
C ALA A 126 1.95 -3.94 13.81
N LEU A 127 2.23 -4.10 15.11
CA LEU A 127 1.24 -4.03 16.18
C LEU A 127 0.67 -2.62 16.33
N CYS A 128 -0.57 -2.54 16.79
CA CYS A 128 -1.22 -1.29 17.16
C CYS A 128 -0.42 -0.58 18.26
N PRO A 129 0.00 0.68 18.06
CA PRO A 129 0.82 1.42 19.02
C PRO A 129 0.05 1.82 20.30
N TYR A 130 -1.26 1.54 20.36
CA TYR A 130 -2.10 1.90 21.49
C TYR A 130 -2.46 0.71 22.36
N CYS A 131 -2.82 -0.44 21.77
CA CYS A 131 -3.16 -1.63 22.55
C CYS A 131 -2.05 -2.68 22.55
N GLU A 132 -1.17 -2.69 21.55
CA GLU A 132 -0.07 -3.67 21.38
C GLU A 132 -0.53 -5.14 21.31
N LEU A 133 -1.83 -5.39 21.09
CA LEU A 133 -2.41 -6.75 21.07
C LEU A 133 -2.51 -7.35 19.66
N GLU A 134 -2.83 -6.54 18.66
CA GLU A 134 -3.11 -6.98 17.29
C GLU A 134 -2.40 -6.10 16.27
N GLU A 135 -2.24 -6.59 15.03
CA GLU A 135 -1.74 -5.78 13.92
C GLU A 135 -2.65 -4.58 13.66
N GLN A 136 -2.04 -3.42 13.40
CA GLN A 136 -2.78 -2.21 13.07
C GLN A 136 -3.18 -2.20 11.60
N ASP A 137 -4.35 -2.74 11.30
CA ASP A 137 -5.07 -2.44 10.06
C ASP A 137 -6.09 -1.30 10.26
N THR A 138 -6.81 -0.94 9.20
CA THR A 138 -7.80 0.14 9.28
C THR A 138 -8.98 -0.19 10.19
N THR A 139 -9.43 -1.44 10.19
CA THR A 139 -10.57 -1.87 10.99
C THR A 139 -10.22 -1.84 12.46
N HIS A 140 -9.06 -2.39 12.82
CA HIS A 140 -8.55 -2.35 14.18
C HIS A 140 -8.35 -0.90 14.65
N ALA A 141 -7.66 -0.07 13.86
CA ALA A 141 -7.36 1.31 14.24
C ALA A 141 -8.60 2.18 14.50
N LEU A 142 -9.71 1.92 13.80
CA LEU A 142 -10.92 2.74 13.89
C LEU A 142 -12.05 2.14 14.73
N PHE A 143 -12.09 0.82 14.92
CA PHE A 143 -13.27 0.13 15.42
C PHE A 143 -12.98 -0.89 16.51
N GLN A 144 -11.98 -1.75 16.32
CA GLN A 144 -11.76 -2.90 17.21
C GLN A 144 -10.71 -2.64 18.30
N CYS A 145 -9.84 -1.63 18.13
CA CYS A 145 -8.90 -1.23 19.16
C CYS A 145 -9.66 -0.81 20.42
N PRO A 146 -9.29 -1.28 21.63
CA PRO A 146 -9.95 -0.88 22.87
C PRO A 146 -10.01 0.64 23.09
N LEU A 147 -9.01 1.38 22.59
CA LEU A 147 -9.03 2.84 22.59
C LEU A 147 -10.11 3.38 21.65
N ALA A 148 -10.21 2.85 20.43
CA ALA A 148 -11.21 3.27 19.46
C ALA A 148 -12.64 2.97 19.95
N SER A 149 -12.88 1.80 20.55
CA SER A 149 -14.18 1.44 21.12
C SER A 149 -14.62 2.42 22.21
N LYS A 150 -13.70 2.84 23.09
CA LYS A 150 -13.98 3.89 24.11
C LYS A 150 -14.29 5.25 23.49
N VAL A 151 -13.60 5.62 22.41
CA VAL A 151 -13.90 6.88 21.69
C VAL A 151 -15.32 6.84 21.13
N TRP A 152 -15.72 5.72 20.52
CA TRP A 152 -17.09 5.57 20.01
C TRP A 152 -18.15 5.62 21.11
N GLU A 153 -17.88 5.04 22.28
CA GLU A 153 -18.75 5.15 23.45
C GLU A 153 -18.92 6.61 23.90
N TYR A 154 -17.83 7.38 24.00
CA TYR A 154 -17.90 8.80 24.35
C TYR A 154 -18.63 9.63 23.30
N VAL A 155 -18.43 9.35 22.01
CA VAL A 155 -19.18 10.00 20.92
C VAL A 155 -20.66 9.66 21.02
N GLY A 156 -21.00 8.39 21.29
CA GLY A 156 -22.38 7.95 21.52
C GLY A 156 -23.03 8.71 22.67
N HIS A 157 -22.34 8.81 23.81
CA HIS A 157 -22.81 9.59 24.95
C HIS A 157 -23.02 11.07 24.60
N TRP A 158 -22.08 11.69 23.89
CA TRP A 158 -22.19 13.09 23.49
C TRP A 158 -23.36 13.33 22.52
N CYS A 159 -23.59 12.40 21.59
CA CYS A 159 -24.70 12.49 20.64
C CYS A 159 -26.03 11.98 21.19
N ASN A 160 -26.08 11.53 22.45
CA ASN A 160 -27.24 10.87 23.07
C ASN A 160 -27.72 9.63 22.28
N ILE A 161 -26.76 8.88 21.72
CA ILE A 161 -26.97 7.64 20.98
C ILE A 161 -26.45 6.48 21.84
N PRO A 162 -27.33 5.69 22.48
CA PRO A 162 -26.90 4.59 23.34
C PRO A 162 -26.20 3.51 22.51
N HIS A 163 -25.13 2.94 23.08
CA HIS A 163 -24.38 1.81 22.51
C HIS A 163 -23.85 2.05 21.08
N LEU A 164 -23.40 3.28 20.78
CA LEU A 164 -22.74 3.57 19.52
C LEU A 164 -21.42 2.81 19.42
N HIS A 165 -21.45 1.70 18.70
CA HIS A 165 -20.31 0.83 18.47
C HIS A 165 -20.34 0.32 17.04
N PHE A 166 -19.20 0.30 16.37
CA PHE A 166 -19.05 -0.26 15.03
C PHE A 166 -17.90 -1.26 15.03
N GLN A 167 -18.05 -2.34 14.29
CA GLN A 167 -17.00 -3.34 14.06
C GLN A 167 -16.29 -3.12 12.72
N SER A 168 -16.87 -2.33 11.81
CA SER A 168 -16.25 -2.01 10.52
C SER A 168 -16.77 -0.71 9.89
N ALA A 169 -16.07 -0.24 8.86
CA ALA A 169 -16.50 0.92 8.08
C ALA A 169 -17.82 0.68 7.34
N GLU A 170 -18.09 -0.55 6.89
CA GLU A 170 -19.36 -0.92 6.25
C GLU A 170 -20.55 -0.75 7.20
N GLU A 171 -20.40 -1.16 8.45
CA GLU A 171 -21.44 -1.02 9.46
C GLU A 171 -21.76 0.46 9.74
N MET A 172 -20.72 1.27 9.90
CA MET A 172 -20.86 2.71 10.08
C MET A 172 -21.57 3.36 8.87
N VAL A 173 -21.24 2.97 7.64
CA VAL A 173 -21.91 3.49 6.43
C VAL A 173 -23.38 3.10 6.39
N LYS A 174 -23.72 1.85 6.73
CA LYS A 174 -25.11 1.39 6.80
C LYS A 174 -25.89 2.23 7.82
N TYR A 175 -25.31 2.46 9.00
CA TYR A 175 -25.91 3.26 10.04
C TYR A 175 -26.17 4.72 9.60
N LEU A 176 -25.19 5.37 8.98
CA LEU A 176 -25.35 6.72 8.43
C LEU A 176 -26.41 6.80 7.33
N GLY A 177 -26.52 5.75 6.50
CA GLY A 177 -27.58 5.64 5.49
C GLY A 177 -28.98 5.57 6.10
N VAL A 178 -29.14 4.89 7.24
CA VAL A 178 -30.41 4.83 7.97
C VAL A 178 -30.76 6.19 8.58
N ILE A 179 -29.81 6.85 9.25
CA ILE A 179 -30.03 8.19 9.82
C ILE A 179 -30.42 9.21 8.74
N GLY A 180 -29.70 9.23 7.62
CA GLY A 180 -30.05 10.10 6.50
C GLY A 180 -31.46 9.81 5.95
N SER A 181 -31.86 8.55 5.92
CA SER A 181 -33.20 8.17 5.47
C SER A 181 -34.32 8.59 6.44
N LEU A 182 -34.05 8.62 7.75
CA LEU A 182 -35.01 9.07 8.77
C LEU A 182 -35.25 10.58 8.69
N LYS A 183 -34.19 11.38 8.56
CA LYS A 183 -34.30 12.84 8.41
C LYS A 183 -35.10 13.26 7.17
N ASN A 184 -34.97 12.51 6.07
CA ASN A 184 -35.72 12.77 4.83
C ASN A 184 -37.23 12.44 4.96
N LYS A 185 -37.62 11.54 5.87
CA LYS A 185 -39.03 11.20 6.12
C LYS A 185 -39.73 12.23 7.02
N GLU A 186 -39.01 12.82 7.98
CA GLU A 186 -39.56 13.86 8.87
C GLU A 186 -39.83 15.19 8.13
N GLN A 187 -39.19 15.42 6.99
CA GLN A 187 -39.40 16.61 6.16
C GLN A 187 -40.53 16.47 5.12
N HIS A 188 -41.14 15.29 4.97
CA HIS A 188 -42.29 15.05 4.10
C HIS A 188 -43.53 14.72 4.96
N HIS A 189 -44.01 15.69 5.74
CA HIS A 189 -45.41 15.68 6.18
C HIS A 189 -46.26 16.28 5.04
N PRO A 190 -47.31 15.58 4.56
CA PRO A 190 -48.18 16.12 3.52
C PRO A 190 -49.12 17.17 4.10
N ASP A 191 -49.20 18.33 3.43
CA ASP A 191 -50.34 19.25 3.52
C ASP A 191 -51.58 18.65 2.88
#